data_AF-A0A1C2DZ01-F1
#
_entry.id   AF-A0A1C2DZ01-F1
#
_cell.length_a   1.000
_cell.length_b   1.000
_cell.length_c   1.000
_cell.angle_alpha   90.00
_cell.angle_beta   90.00
_cell.angle_gamma   90.00
#
_symmetry.space_group_name_H-M   'P 1'
#
loop_
_entity.id
_entity.type
_entity.pdbx_description
1 polymer ?
#
loop_
_entity_poly.entity_id
_entity_poly.type
_entity_poly.pdbx_seq_one_letter_code
_entity_poly.pdbx_strand_id
1 'polypeptide(L)'
;MGAICQDCGLDTTPRPVTKGTWEWYMVLPEIWAQAGMPPMVPNEHGLTDEEFLCIGCIEARLGRLLNASDFTSQRVNEPSEFDTPRLVSRKGT
;
A
#
# COMPACT_ATOMS: atom_id res chain seq x y z
N MET A 1 -5.33 -14.43 7.07
CA MET A 1 -4.30 -14.27 6.02
C MET A 1 -3.79 -12.85 6.10
N GLY A 2 -2.49 -12.64 5.88
CA GLY A 2 -1.91 -11.31 5.75
C GLY A 2 -1.88 -10.88 4.28
N ALA A 3 -1.74 -9.59 4.03
CA ALA A 3 -1.68 -9.02 2.68
C ALA A 3 -0.25 -9.13 2.14
N ILE A 4 0.02 -10.11 1.29
CA ILE A 4 1.40 -10.43 0.88
C ILE A 4 1.83 -9.58 -0.32
N CYS A 5 2.97 -8.89 -0.19
CA CYS A 5 3.57 -8.12 -1.26
C CYS A 5 3.96 -9.04 -2.42
N GLN A 6 3.44 -8.75 -3.62
CA GLN A 6 3.66 -9.54 -4.83
C GLN A 6 5.15 -9.66 -5.21
N ASP A 7 5.93 -8.59 -5.02
CA ASP A 7 7.33 -8.55 -5.48
C ASP A 7 8.32 -9.19 -4.51
N CYS A 8 8.13 -9.02 -3.20
CA CYS A 8 9.14 -9.40 -2.20
C CYS A 8 8.63 -10.36 -1.12
N GLY A 9 7.34 -10.71 -1.13
CA GLY A 9 6.74 -11.61 -0.15
C GLY A 9 6.57 -11.02 1.26
N LEU A 10 6.84 -9.72 1.46
CA LEU A 10 6.58 -9.04 2.73
C LEU A 10 5.08 -9.07 3.03
N ASP A 11 4.69 -9.58 4.20
CA ASP A 11 3.34 -9.38 4.73
C ASP A 11 3.18 -7.89 5.11
N THR A 12 2.32 -7.16 4.40
CA THR A 12 2.05 -5.73 4.62
C THR A 12 1.05 -5.50 5.75
N THR A 13 0.34 -6.53 6.21
CA THR A 13 -0.59 -6.45 7.35
C THR A 13 -0.38 -7.62 8.30
N PRO A 14 0.85 -7.79 8.84
CA PRO A 14 1.19 -8.96 9.63
C PRO A 14 0.28 -9.08 10.86
N ARG A 15 -0.04 -10.33 11.19
CA ARG A 15 -0.83 -10.70 12.37
C ARG A 15 0.00 -11.57 13.31
N PRO A 16 0.00 -11.30 14.64
CA PRO A 16 -0.76 -10.25 15.33
C PRO A 16 -0.26 -8.83 15.00
N VAL A 17 -1.18 -7.86 15.04
CA VAL A 17 -0.88 -6.47 14.70
C VAL A 17 0.11 -5.91 15.72
N THR A 18 1.24 -5.40 15.22
CA THR A 18 2.27 -4.78 16.04
C THR A 18 2.51 -3.34 15.59
N LYS A 19 2.82 -2.44 16.53
CA LYS A 19 3.13 -1.04 16.24
C LYS A 19 4.26 -0.95 15.22
N GLY A 20 4.12 -0.09 14.21
CA GLY A 20 5.17 0.16 13.22
C GLY A 20 5.43 -0.94 12.19
N THR A 21 4.48 -1.85 11.95
CA THR A 21 4.67 -3.03 11.07
C THR A 21 3.79 -3.04 9.82
N TRP A 22 2.79 -2.17 9.73
CA TRP A 22 1.79 -2.18 8.67
C TRP A 22 2.16 -1.26 7.51
N GLU A 23 1.87 -1.75 6.32
CA GLU A 23 1.93 -1.01 5.07
C GLU A 23 0.60 -1.08 4.36
N TRP A 24 -0.43 -0.65 5.07
CA TRP A 24 -1.78 -0.58 4.57
C TRP A 24 -2.06 0.84 4.09
N TYR A 25 -2.19 1.01 2.77
CA TYR A 25 -2.39 2.31 2.12
C TYR A 25 -3.13 2.15 0.80
N MET A 26 -3.65 3.27 0.27
CA MET A 26 -4.26 3.32 -1.06
C MET A 26 -3.73 4.52 -1.83
N VAL A 27 -2.94 4.27 -2.88
CA VAL A 27 -2.52 5.31 -3.83
C VAL A 27 -3.63 5.63 -4.83
N LEU A 28 -3.50 6.76 -5.50
CA LEU A 28 -4.39 7.13 -6.61
C LEU A 28 -4.34 6.07 -7.73
N PRO A 29 -5.44 5.83 -8.46
CA PRO A 29 -5.50 4.83 -9.53
C PRO A 29 -4.41 5.02 -10.61
N GLU A 30 -4.08 6.26 -10.95
CA GLU A 30 -3.02 6.59 -11.91
C GLU A 30 -1.63 6.21 -11.41
N ILE A 31 -1.38 6.31 -10.09
CA ILE A 31 -0.11 5.90 -9.48
C ILE A 31 -0.01 4.38 -9.45
N TRP A 32 -1.12 3.70 -9.14
CA TRP A 32 -1.21 2.25 -9.19
C TRP A 32 -0.93 1.72 -10.61
N ALA A 33 -1.56 2.32 -11.62
CA ALA A 33 -1.35 1.98 -13.02
C ALA A 33 0.10 2.29 -13.49
N GLN A 34 0.70 3.39 -13.06
CA GLN A 34 2.10 3.71 -13.36
C GLN A 34 3.09 2.68 -12.78
N ALA A 35 2.74 2.03 -11.67
CA ALA A 35 3.50 0.92 -11.11
C ALA A 35 3.28 -0.41 -11.87
N GLY A 36 2.58 -0.39 -13.01
CA GLY A 36 2.32 -1.56 -13.84
C GLY A 36 1.31 -2.53 -13.23
N MET A 37 0.50 -2.07 -12.28
CA MET A 37 -0.53 -2.89 -11.66
C MET A 37 -1.83 -2.83 -12.46
N PRO A 38 -2.59 -3.94 -12.57
CA PRO A 38 -3.90 -3.93 -13.19
C PRO A 38 -4.86 -2.99 -12.43
N PRO A 39 -5.89 -2.48 -13.12
CA PRO A 39 -6.92 -1.67 -12.49
C PRO A 39 -7.62 -2.48 -11.40
N MET A 40 -7.91 -1.83 -10.28
CA MET A 40 -8.73 -2.44 -9.23
C MET A 40 -10.15 -2.64 -9.77
N VAL A 41 -10.47 -3.87 -10.20
CA VAL A 41 -11.80 -4.25 -10.66
C VAL A 41 -12.61 -4.78 -9.48
N PRO A 42 -13.76 -4.16 -9.14
CA PRO A 42 -14.72 -4.78 -8.23
C PRO A 42 -15.29 -6.02 -8.91
N ASN A 43 -15.25 -7.18 -8.25
CA ASN A 43 -16.05 -8.34 -8.64
C ASN A 43 -17.09 -8.67 -7.56
N GLU A 44 -17.91 -9.69 -7.85
CA GLU A 44 -19.03 -10.16 -7.04
C GLU A 44 -18.67 -10.70 -5.65
N HIS A 45 -17.39 -10.95 -5.37
CA HIS A 45 -16.84 -11.38 -4.09
C HIS A 45 -16.04 -10.28 -3.34
N GLY A 46 -16.03 -9.03 -3.85
CA GLY A 46 -15.09 -7.99 -3.42
C GLY A 46 -13.77 -8.07 -4.20
N LEU A 47 -12.89 -7.06 -4.09
CA LEU A 47 -11.58 -6.99 -4.78
C LEU A 47 -10.89 -8.38 -4.79
N THR A 48 -10.89 -9.10 -5.92
CA THR A 48 -10.35 -10.47 -6.00
C THR A 48 -8.85 -10.40 -5.84
N ASP A 49 -8.32 -11.31 -5.02
CA ASP A 49 -6.92 -11.71 -4.96
C ASP A 49 -5.92 -10.55 -5.12
N GLU A 50 -6.09 -9.55 -4.25
CA GLU A 50 -5.05 -9.17 -3.29
C GLU A 50 -3.65 -8.92 -3.86
N GLU A 51 -3.58 -8.19 -4.98
CA GLU A 51 -2.32 -7.66 -5.46
C GLU A 51 -1.86 -6.51 -4.57
N PHE A 52 -1.04 -6.84 -3.58
CA PHE A 52 -0.45 -5.86 -2.69
C PHE A 52 0.98 -5.57 -3.07
N LEU A 53 1.38 -4.32 -2.91
CA LEU A 53 2.78 -3.93 -2.90
C LEU A 53 3.07 -3.29 -1.55
N CYS A 54 4.23 -3.64 -0.99
CA CYS A 54 4.80 -2.87 0.09
C CYS A 54 5.23 -1.49 -0.44
N ILE A 55 5.33 -0.50 0.43
CA ILE A 55 5.65 0.89 0.03
C ILE A 55 6.97 0.97 -0.75
N GLY A 56 7.95 0.13 -0.38
CA GLY A 56 9.23 0.08 -1.10
C GLY A 56 9.14 -0.55 -2.49
N CYS A 57 8.26 -1.53 -2.71
CA CYS A 57 8.14 -2.17 -4.03
C CYS A 57 7.38 -1.29 -5.01
N ILE A 58 6.32 -0.59 -4.58
CA ILE A 58 5.67 0.38 -5.47
C ILE A 58 6.63 1.52 -5.85
N GLU A 59 7.43 2.02 -4.91
CA GLU A 59 8.46 3.04 -5.18
C GLU A 59 9.54 2.54 -6.14
N ALA A 60 9.97 1.27 -6.00
CA ALA A 60 10.91 0.64 -6.90
C ALA A 60 10.36 0.54 -8.33
N ARG A 61 9.08 0.16 -8.49
CA ARG A 61 8.43 0.09 -9.81
C ARG A 61 8.25 1.47 -10.44
N LEU A 62 7.94 2.50 -9.65
CA LEU A 62 7.81 3.88 -10.12
C LEU A 62 9.16 4.57 -10.40
N GLY A 63 10.25 4.04 -9.86
CA GLY A 63 11.58 4.67 -9.93
C GLY A 63 11.68 5.96 -9.12
N ARG A 64 10.76 6.20 -8.18
CA ARG A 64 10.74 7.38 -7.29
C ARG A 64 10.09 7.05 -5.96
N LEU A 65 10.38 7.88 -4.96
CA LEU A 65 9.65 7.85 -3.70
C LEU A 65 8.23 8.40 -3.90
N LEU A 66 7.28 7.85 -3.14
CA LEU A 66 5.94 8.42 -3.05
C LEU A 66 5.96 9.69 -2.20
N ASN A 67 4.94 10.52 -2.37
CA ASN A 67 4.68 11.66 -1.50
C ASN A 67 3.19 11.77 -1.21
N ALA A 68 2.80 12.69 -0.32
CA ALA A 68 1.43 12.81 0.16
C ALA A 68 0.38 12.95 -0.95
N SER A 69 0.71 13.59 -2.09
CA SER A 69 -0.23 13.76 -3.20
C SER A 69 -0.50 12.48 -3.98
N ASP A 70 0.28 11.42 -3.80
CA ASP A 70 0.09 10.14 -4.48
C ASP A 70 -0.98 9.26 -3.81
N PHE A 71 -1.45 9.65 -2.62
CA PHE A 71 -2.40 8.90 -1.80
C PHE A 71 -3.84 9.39 -2.03
N THR A 72 -4.81 8.46 -1.97
CA THR A 72 -6.23 8.82 -1.97
C THR A 72 -6.64 9.50 -0.66
N SER A 73 -7.81 10.14 -0.63
CA SER A 73 -8.42 10.71 0.59
C SER A 73 -9.10 9.66 1.49
N GLN A 74 -8.88 8.37 1.25
CA GLN A 74 -9.46 7.30 2.05
C GLN A 74 -8.84 7.24 3.45
N ARG A 75 -9.64 6.87 4.45
CA ARG A 75 -9.22 6.82 5.87
C ARG A 75 -8.00 5.94 6.14
N VAL A 76 -7.74 4.95 5.29
CA VAL A 76 -6.53 4.11 5.40
C VAL A 76 -5.23 4.93 5.30
N ASN A 77 -5.26 6.08 4.63
CA ASN A 77 -4.12 6.96 4.48
C ASN A 77 -3.99 7.99 5.61
N GLU A 78 -4.92 8.00 6.58
CA GLU A 78 -4.73 8.75 7.82
C GLU A 78 -3.55 8.13 8.62
N PRO A 79 -2.85 8.92 9.45
CA PRO A 79 -1.73 8.42 10.25
C PRO A 79 -2.18 7.35 11.24
N SER A 80 -1.44 6.24 11.31
CA SER A 80 -1.69 5.14 12.23
C SER A 80 -0.41 4.79 12.99
N GLU A 81 -0.53 4.44 14.28
CA GLU A 81 0.63 3.97 15.05
C GLU A 81 1.16 2.62 14.53
N PHE A 82 0.33 1.89 13.78
CA PHE A 82 0.72 0.62 13.18
C PHE A 82 1.56 0.82 11.90
N ASP A 83 1.52 1.99 11.28
CA ASP A 83 2.25 2.25 10.04
C ASP A 83 3.75 2.13 10.23
N THR A 84 4.45 1.48 9.30
CA THR A 84 5.91 1.48 9.29
C THR A 84 6.45 2.91 9.23
N PRO A 85 7.64 3.19 9.81
CA PRO A 85 8.22 4.54 9.76
C PRO A 85 8.36 5.10 8.33
N ARG A 86 8.61 4.22 7.35
CA ARG A 86 8.67 4.61 5.95
C ARG A 86 7.31 5.01 5.38
N LEU A 87 6.23 4.28 5.70
CA LEU A 87 4.89 4.68 5.26
C LEU A 87 4.45 6.02 5.87
N VAL A 88 4.70 6.23 7.17
CA VAL A 88 4.42 7.50 7.85
C VAL A 88 5.09 8.67 7.14
N SER A 89 6.37 8.52 6.79
CA SER A 89 7.13 9.55 6.07
C SER A 89 6.57 9.90 4.68
N ARG A 90 5.75 9.03 4.06
CA ARG A 90 5.20 9.22 2.71
C ARG A 90 3.80 9.82 2.72
N LYS A 91 2.98 9.45 3.71
CA LYS A 91 1.63 10.01 3.90
C LYS A 91 1.63 11.52 4.18
N GLY A 92 2.77 12.09 4.60
CA GLY A 92 2.93 13.53 4.82
C GLY A 92 2.12 14.00 6.03
N THR A 93 2.49 13.50 7.20
CA THR A 93 2.05 14.05 8.50
C THR A 93 2.61 15.43 8.75
#